data_AF-A0A1F8QBX3-F1
#
_entry.id   AF-A0A1F8QBX3-F1
#
_cell.length_a   1.000
_cell.length_b   1.000
_cell.length_c   1.000
_cell.angle_alpha   90.00
_cell.angle_beta   90.00
_cell.angle_gamma   90.00
#
_symmetry.space_group_name_H-M   'P 1'
#
loop_
_entity.id
_entity.type
_entity.pdbx_description
1 polymer ?
#
loop_
_entity_poly.entity_id
_entity_poly.type
_entity_poly.pdbx_seq_one_letter_code
_entity_poly.pdbx_strand_id
1 'polypeptide(L)'
;MTIIEVVRTSRKPTTGELLKKIVSNRCCLSVLRFFTVHPNSRFNKLAIVHGLDEHNRSSEVENALTQLVKQGVLCTRTENTVCYFHLTRDETIREVLLSMAGFDWHQWRMILEHI
;
A
#
# COMPACT_ATOMS: atom_id res chain seq x y z
N MET A 1 -18.19 35.05 -20.73
CA MET A 1 -16.99 34.49 -20.09
C MET A 1 -17.33 33.08 -19.66
N THR A 2 -16.82 32.08 -20.38
CA THR A 2 -17.14 30.66 -20.14
C THR A 2 -16.02 30.09 -19.28
N ILE A 3 -16.29 29.81 -18.01
CA ILE A 3 -15.34 29.17 -17.10
C ILE A 3 -15.37 27.67 -17.44
N ILE A 4 -14.33 27.20 -18.13
CA ILE A 4 -14.11 25.78 -18.36
C ILE A 4 -13.51 25.24 -17.07
N GLU A 5 -14.30 24.50 -16.30
CA GLU A 5 -13.79 23.68 -15.21
C GLU A 5 -12.80 22.66 -15.80
N VAL A 6 -11.51 22.92 -15.60
CA VAL A 6 -10.45 21.95 -15.87
C VAL A 6 -10.62 20.85 -14.83
N VAL A 7 -11.47 19.88 -15.14
CA VAL A 7 -11.49 18.58 -14.47
C VAL A 7 -10.09 18.01 -14.64
N ARG A 8 -9.26 18.17 -13.61
CA ARG A 8 -7.97 17.51 -13.50
C ARG A 8 -8.25 16.01 -13.46
N THR A 9 -8.30 15.39 -14.62
CA THR A 9 -8.33 13.94 -14.78
C THR A 9 -6.97 13.44 -14.31
N SER A 10 -6.85 13.15 -13.00
CA SER A 10 -5.69 12.43 -12.51
C SER A 10 -5.73 11.05 -13.18
N ARG A 11 -4.83 10.82 -14.13
CA ARG A 11 -4.61 9.49 -14.71
C ARG A 11 -4.38 8.53 -13.53
N LYS A 12 -5.24 7.52 -13.40
CA LYS A 12 -4.99 6.43 -12.45
C LYS A 12 -3.65 5.80 -12.85
N PRO A 13 -2.68 5.69 -11.94
CA PRO A 13 -1.41 5.04 -12.25
C PRO A 13 -1.69 3.61 -12.72
N THR A 14 -0.99 3.18 -13.76
CA THR A 14 -1.06 1.79 -14.21
C THR A 14 -0.56 0.87 -13.11
N THR A 15 -1.00 -0.39 -13.12
CA THR A 15 -0.57 -1.39 -12.13
C THR A 15 0.96 -1.47 -12.04
N GLY A 16 1.67 -1.43 -13.17
CA GLY A 16 3.14 -1.41 -13.19
C GLY A 16 3.77 -0.19 -12.51
N GLU A 17 3.23 1.02 -12.73
CA GLU A 17 3.72 2.25 -12.07
C GLU A 17 3.44 2.24 -10.56
N LEU A 18 2.30 1.67 -10.16
CA LEU A 18 1.94 1.48 -8.76
C LEU A 18 2.90 0.51 -8.07
N LEU A 19 3.19 -0.63 -8.69
CA LEU A 19 4.16 -1.61 -8.18
C LEU A 19 5.57 -1.02 -8.09
N LYS A 20 6.03 -0.28 -9.11
CA LYS A 20 7.33 0.40 -9.06
C LYS A 20 7.44 1.34 -7.85
N LYS A 21 6.41 2.13 -7.55
CA LYS A 21 6.41 3.04 -6.39
C LYS A 21 6.43 2.31 -5.05
N ILE A 22 5.72 1.18 -4.96
CA ILE A 22 5.67 0.35 -3.76
C ILE A 22 7.02 -0.29 -3.51
N VAL A 23 7.62 -0.91 -4.52
CA VAL A 23 8.91 -1.58 -4.38
C VAL A 23 10.03 -0.59 -4.14
N SER A 24 10.00 0.64 -4.66
CA SER A 24 11.05 1.62 -4.34
C SER A 24 11.14 1.96 -2.84
N ASN A 25 10.13 1.63 -2.03
CA ASN A 25 10.14 1.82 -0.58
C ASN A 25 10.08 0.46 0.14
N ARG A 26 11.21 0.04 0.72
CA ARG A 26 11.32 -1.22 1.46
C ARG A 26 10.31 -1.33 2.61
N CYS A 27 9.97 -0.22 3.25
CA CYS A 27 8.96 -0.19 4.32
C CYS A 27 7.54 -0.42 3.79
N CYS A 28 7.21 0.09 2.58
CA CYS A 28 5.93 -0.21 1.93
C CYS A 28 5.75 -1.70 1.66
N LEU A 29 6.82 -2.40 1.24
CA LEU A 29 6.76 -3.86 1.07
C LEU A 29 6.62 -4.61 2.38
N SER A 30 7.29 -4.19 3.45
CA SER A 30 7.10 -4.79 4.77
C SER A 30 5.64 -4.65 5.24
N VAL A 31 5.06 -3.46 5.09
CA VAL A 31 3.64 -3.22 5.41
C VAL A 31 2.73 -4.10 4.56
N LEU A 32 2.97 -4.19 3.25
CA LEU A 32 2.18 -5.06 2.38
C LEU A 32 2.28 -6.53 2.80
N ARG A 33 3.48 -7.01 3.09
CA ARG A 33 3.68 -8.39 3.54
C ARG A 33 2.89 -8.67 4.81
N PHE A 34 2.89 -7.75 5.76
CA PHE A 34 2.06 -7.86 6.97
C PHE A 34 0.58 -8.05 6.65
N PHE A 35 0.03 -7.26 5.72
CA PHE A 35 -1.37 -7.41 5.30
C PHE A 35 -1.63 -8.69 4.52
N THR A 36 -0.67 -9.18 3.73
CA THR A 36 -0.88 -10.38 2.90
C THR A 36 -0.98 -11.68 3.71
N VAL A 37 -0.42 -11.72 4.92
CA VAL A 37 -0.63 -12.82 5.88
C VAL A 37 -2.09 -12.86 6.35
N HIS A 38 -2.75 -11.71 6.42
CA HIS A 38 -4.13 -11.57 6.86
C HIS A 38 -4.94 -10.64 5.93
N PRO A 39 -5.21 -11.07 4.68
CA PRO A 39 -5.59 -10.18 3.59
C PRO A 39 -6.99 -9.58 3.73
N ASN A 40 -7.84 -10.20 4.55
CA ASN A 40 -9.20 -9.73 4.84
C ASN A 40 -9.30 -9.03 6.20
N SER A 41 -8.19 -8.91 6.92
CA SER A 41 -8.15 -8.29 8.24
C SER A 41 -7.96 -6.78 8.16
N ARG A 42 -8.28 -6.13 9.27
CA ARG A 42 -8.10 -4.70 9.48
C ARG A 42 -7.25 -4.49 10.72
N PHE A 43 -6.35 -3.53 10.66
CA PHE A 43 -5.40 -3.28 11.75
C PHE A 43 -5.38 -1.79 12.05
N ASN A 44 -5.35 -1.44 13.33
CA ASN A 44 -5.07 -0.06 13.70
C ASN A 44 -3.58 0.24 13.48
N LYS A 45 -3.23 1.53 13.44
CA LYS A 45 -1.85 1.98 13.23
C LYS A 45 -0.85 1.32 14.18
N LEU A 46 -1.18 1.25 15.48
CA LEU A 46 -0.29 0.71 16.51
C LEU A 46 0.01 -0.77 16.28
N ALA A 47 -1.00 -1.58 15.93
CA ALA A 47 -0.84 -2.99 15.64
C ALA A 47 0.11 -3.23 14.46
N ILE A 48 0.05 -2.38 13.44
CA ILE A 48 0.94 -2.47 12.27
C ILE A 48 2.35 -2.05 12.65
N VAL A 49 2.50 -0.92 13.36
CA VAL A 49 3.82 -0.44 13.81
C VAL A 49 4.50 -1.51 14.65
N HIS A 50 3.85 -2.02 15.69
CA HIS A 50 4.41 -3.05 16.57
C HIS A 50 4.59 -4.40 15.88
N GLY A 51 3.69 -4.78 14.97
CA GLY A 51 3.80 -6.03 14.22
C GLY A 51 4.95 -6.05 13.20
N LEU A 52 5.47 -4.87 12.85
CA LEU A 52 6.63 -4.69 11.97
C LEU A 52 7.91 -4.34 12.73
N ASP A 53 7.83 -4.13 14.05
CA ASP A 53 8.91 -3.53 14.83
C ASP A 53 9.94 -4.55 15.29
N GLU A 54 11.13 -4.47 14.70
CA GLU A 54 12.36 -4.98 15.32
C GLU A 54 13.36 -3.83 15.62
N HIS A 55 13.17 -2.59 15.11
CA HIS A 55 14.25 -1.59 15.04
C HIS A 55 13.81 -0.10 15.08
N ASN A 56 12.75 0.27 15.81
CA ASN A 56 12.32 1.68 16.00
C ASN A 56 11.95 2.44 14.71
N ARG A 57 11.36 1.76 13.72
CA ARG A 57 11.03 2.35 12.39
C ARG A 57 9.62 2.94 12.31
N SER A 58 9.03 3.34 13.43
CA SER A 58 7.65 3.84 13.48
C SER A 58 7.38 4.97 12.47
N SER A 59 8.29 5.94 12.35
CA SER A 59 8.15 7.05 11.39
C SER A 59 8.15 6.58 9.93
N GLU A 60 8.97 5.59 9.58
CA GLU A 60 9.01 5.01 8.24
C GLU A 60 7.72 4.23 7.93
N VAL A 61 7.22 3.46 8.91
CA VAL A 61 5.96 2.71 8.79
C VAL A 61 4.79 3.66 8.59
N GLU A 62 4.76 4.78 9.31
CA GLU A 62 3.75 5.82 9.13
C GLU A 62 3.76 6.41 7.73
N ASN A 63 4.94 6.79 7.25
CA ASN A 63 5.09 7.32 5.90
C ASN A 63 4.68 6.28 4.84
N ALA A 64 5.04 5.01 5.05
CA ALA A 64 4.63 3.91 4.18
C ALA A 64 3.11 3.72 4.17
N LEU A 65 2.44 3.78 5.33
CA LEU A 65 0.98 3.70 5.42
C LEU A 65 0.32 4.85 4.65
N THR A 66 0.79 6.09 4.84
CA THR A 66 0.28 7.25 4.09
C THR A 66 0.49 7.08 2.58
N GLN A 67 1.67 6.59 2.17
CA GLN A 67 2.00 6.36 0.77
C GLN A 67 1.09 5.29 0.15
N LEU A 68 0.88 4.16 0.81
CA LEU A 68 0.02 3.07 0.34
C LEU A 68 -1.46 3.48 0.27
N VAL A 69 -1.94 4.30 1.20
CA VAL A 69 -3.28 4.90 1.12
C VAL A 69 -3.39 5.82 -0.08
N LYS A 70 -2.39 6.69 -0.32
CA LYS A 70 -2.36 7.59 -1.48
C LYS A 70 -2.32 6.85 -2.81
N GLN A 71 -1.70 5.67 -2.88
CA GLN A 71 -1.71 4.82 -4.07
C GLN A 71 -3.00 3.98 -4.23
N GLY A 72 -3.95 4.03 -3.27
CA GLY A 72 -5.17 3.23 -3.32
C GLY A 72 -4.97 1.74 -3.02
N VAL A 73 -3.82 1.39 -2.44
CA VAL A 73 -3.45 0.03 -2.05
C VAL A 73 -4.07 -0.35 -0.71
N LEU A 74 -4.01 0.60 0.22
CA LEU A 74 -4.69 0.52 1.50
C LEU A 74 -5.88 1.48 1.53
N CYS A 75 -6.92 1.08 2.24
CA CYS A 75 -8.04 1.92 2.59
C CYS A 75 -8.07 2.13 4.10
N THR A 76 -8.60 3.27 4.51
CA THR A 76 -8.79 3.60 5.93
C THR A 76 -10.27 3.62 6.27
N ARG A 77 -10.63 3.05 7.41
CA ARG A 77 -11.98 3.14 7.98
C ARG A 77 -11.89 3.55 9.43
N THR A 78 -12.62 4.58 9.82
CA THR A 78 -12.71 5.01 11.22
C THR A 78 -13.91 4.36 11.88
N GLU A 79 -13.69 3.67 12.99
CA GLU A 79 -14.73 3.07 13.83
C GLU A 79 -14.45 3.41 15.29
N ASN A 80 -15.44 3.96 16.00
CA ASN A 80 -15.33 4.34 17.41
C ASN A 80 -14.04 5.12 17.71
N THR A 81 -13.80 6.19 16.93
CA THR A 81 -12.61 7.08 16.97
C THR A 81 -11.26 6.43 16.63
N VAL A 82 -11.23 5.12 16.34
CA VAL A 82 -10.02 4.40 15.93
C VAL A 82 -9.95 4.29 14.41
N CYS A 83 -8.82 4.70 13.82
CA CYS A 83 -8.55 4.52 12.41
C CYS A 83 -7.95 3.14 12.14
N TYR A 84 -8.61 2.36 11.28
CA TYR A 84 -8.17 1.06 10.82
C TYR A 84 -7.72 1.12 9.36
N PHE A 85 -6.66 0.39 9.05
CA PHE A 85 -6.15 0.16 7.71
C PHE A 85 -6.52 -1.24 7.26
N HIS A 86 -6.88 -1.39 5.99
CA HIS A 86 -7.13 -2.69 5.36
C HIS A 86 -6.75 -2.64 3.88
N LEU A 87 -6.51 -3.80 3.26
CA LEU A 87 -6.27 -3.88 1.82
C LEU A 87 -7.46 -3.35 1.03
N THR A 88 -7.16 -2.79 -0.14
CA THR A 88 -8.18 -2.39 -1.11
C THR A 88 -9.10 -3.55 -1.48
N ARG A 89 -10.37 -3.23 -1.75
CA ARG A 89 -11.36 -4.18 -2.29
C ARG A 89 -11.36 -4.21 -3.82
N ASP A 90 -10.50 -3.43 -4.46
CA ASP A 90 -10.27 -3.54 -5.90
C ASP A 90 -9.58 -4.87 -6.18
N GLU A 91 -10.32 -5.85 -6.68
CA GLU A 91 -9.82 -7.20 -6.93
C GLU A 91 -8.63 -7.22 -7.90
N THR A 92 -8.59 -6.31 -8.88
CA THR A 92 -7.48 -6.24 -9.85
C THR A 92 -6.16 -5.92 -9.14
N ILE A 93 -6.20 -4.94 -8.23
CA ILE A 93 -5.02 -4.55 -7.45
C ILE A 93 -4.73 -5.61 -6.39
N ARG A 94 -5.78 -6.15 -5.76
CA ARG A 94 -5.66 -7.10 -4.66
C ARG A 94 -5.05 -8.43 -5.13
N GLU A 95 -5.49 -9.00 -6.23
CA GLU A 95 -4.93 -10.24 -6.80
C GLU A 95 -3.44 -10.08 -7.15
N VAL A 96 -3.06 -8.93 -7.71
CA VAL A 96 -1.65 -8.62 -7.98
C VAL A 96 -0.86 -8.52 -6.68
N LEU A 97 -1.34 -7.79 -5.67
CA LEU A 97 -0.64 -7.69 -4.39
C LEU A 97 -0.50 -9.03 -3.66
N LEU A 98 -1.53 -9.87 -3.72
CA LEU A 98 -1.53 -11.19 -3.07
C LEU A 98 -0.66 -12.20 -3.81
N SER A 99 -0.72 -12.24 -5.14
CA SER A 99 0.19 -13.08 -5.93
C SER A 99 1.64 -12.67 -5.72
N MET A 100 1.90 -11.39 -5.48
CA MET A 100 3.25 -10.89 -5.25
C MET A 100 3.73 -10.95 -3.80
N ALA A 101 2.84 -11.24 -2.85
CA ALA A 101 3.15 -11.39 -1.43
C ALA A 101 4.17 -12.49 -1.11
N GLY A 102 4.24 -13.50 -1.99
CA GLY A 102 5.17 -14.60 -1.87
C GLY A 102 6.62 -14.24 -2.21
N PHE A 103 6.85 -13.08 -2.83
CA PHE A 103 8.19 -12.66 -3.25
C PHE A 103 8.94 -11.91 -2.15
N ASP A 104 10.21 -12.25 -1.96
CA ASP A 104 11.13 -11.43 -1.17
C ASP A 104 11.56 -10.16 -1.93
N TRP A 105 12.19 -9.22 -1.23
CA TRP A 105 12.66 -7.95 -1.81
C TRP A 105 13.50 -8.12 -3.08
N HIS A 106 14.36 -9.14 -3.14
CA HIS A 106 15.24 -9.37 -4.29
C HIS A 106 14.43 -9.86 -5.49
N GLN A 107 13.47 -10.76 -5.25
CA GLN A 107 12.53 -11.23 -6.25
C GLN A 107 11.65 -10.08 -6.78
N TRP A 108 11.19 -9.19 -5.90
CA TRP A 108 10.47 -7.98 -6.28
C TRP A 108 11.26 -7.07 -7.22
N ARG A 109 12.56 -6.87 -6.93
CA ARG A 109 13.43 -6.06 -7.78
C ARG A 109 13.60 -6.68 -9.17
N MET A 110 13.80 -8.00 -9.26
CA MET A 110 13.95 -8.70 -10.54
C MET A 110 12.68 -8.63 -11.40
N ILE A 111 11.51 -8.77 -10.80
CA ILE A 111 10.22 -8.68 -11.51
C ILE A 111 10.06 -7.29 -12.13
N LEU A 112 10.41 -6.23 -11.43
CA LEU A 112 10.30 -4.86 -11.94
C LEU A 112 11.34 -4.48 -12.99
N GLU A 113 12.49 -5.16 -13.03
CA GLU A 113 13.49 -4.97 -14.09
C GLU A 113 13.00 -5.52 -15.45
N HIS A 114 11.98 -6.39 -15.44
CA HIS A 114 11.41 -7.03 -16.63
C HIS A 114 10.02 -6.48 -17.03
N ILE A 115 9.55 -5.40 -16.38
CA ILE A 115 8.26 -4.72 -16.66
C ILE A 115 8.51 -3.26 -17.05
#